data_AF-A0A564TKN7-F1
#
_entry.id   AF-A0A564TKN7-F1
#
_cell.length_a   1.000
_cell.length_b   1.000
_cell.length_c   1.000
_cell.angle_alpha   90.00
_cell.angle_beta   90.00
_cell.angle_gamma   90.00
#
_symmetry.space_group_name_H-M   'P 1'
#
loop_
_entity.id
_entity.type
_entity.pdbx_description
1 polymer ?
#
loop_
_entity_poly.entity_id
_entity_poly.type
_entity_poly.pdbx_seq_one_letter_code
_entity_poly.pdbx_strand_id
1 'polypeptide(L)'
;MSETTQTSQSLYQALWNSADVLRSKMDANDYKSYLLGMIFYKYLSDKMLFFVAETMEEETESLEEALAVYRKYYEDEETHEDLLSVITDEMSYAIHPDLTFTALVERVNDGSFQLEDLAQGFRDIEQSDELYENLFEDIDLYSKKLGATPQKQNQTVAAVMKELSVLDVAGHAGDMLGDAYEYLIGQFATDSGKKAGEFYTPQPVAKLMTQIAFLGREDKQGFTLYDATMGSGSLLLNAKRYSRQPQTVVYFGQELNTSTYNLARMNMILHGVPIENQFLHNADTLDEDWPTQEPTNFDGVLMNPPYSAKWSASSGFMDDPRFSPFGKLAPKSKADFAFLLHGYYHLKQDNGVMAIVLPHGVLFRGNAEGTIRKALLEEGAIDTVIGLPANIFFNTSIPTTVIILKKNRTNRDVYFIDASKEFDKGKNQNIMTDAHIEKILNAYKSREDMDKFAHLASFEEIVENDYNLNIPRYVDTFEEEEVEPLTEIVAKINQTNATIESQTASLLDMLGQLHGTTPEEDAELKAFVEAFKG
;
A
#
# COMPACT_ATOMS: atom_id res chain seq x y z
N MET A 1 -6.13 15.05 -18.24
CA MET A 1 -5.97 13.90 -17.33
C MET A 1 -5.93 12.54 -18.04
N SER A 2 -5.90 12.44 -19.38
CA SER A 2 -5.90 11.15 -20.10
C SER A 2 -4.54 10.72 -20.67
N GLU A 3 -3.67 11.64 -21.09
CA GLU A 3 -2.35 11.29 -21.65
C GLU A 3 -1.32 10.94 -20.57
N THR A 4 -1.20 11.73 -19.50
CA THR A 4 -0.25 11.47 -18.40
C THR A 4 -0.47 10.11 -17.75
N THR A 5 -1.72 9.72 -17.54
CA THR A 5 -2.11 8.44 -16.91
C THR A 5 -1.75 7.22 -17.76
N GLN A 6 -1.77 7.34 -19.10
CA GLN A 6 -1.36 6.27 -20.01
C GLN A 6 0.16 6.08 -19.99
N THR A 7 0.94 7.17 -19.93
CA THR A 7 2.40 7.13 -19.87
C THR A 7 2.92 6.53 -18.56
N SER A 8 2.28 6.86 -17.43
CA SER A 8 2.66 6.27 -16.13
C SER A 8 2.38 4.76 -16.10
N GLN A 9 1.19 4.31 -16.54
CA GLN A 9 0.89 2.87 -16.59
C GLN A 9 1.85 2.07 -17.47
N SER A 10 2.30 2.64 -18.61
CA SER A 10 3.31 1.97 -19.44
C SER A 10 4.66 1.83 -18.74
N LEU A 11 5.10 2.85 -17.99
CA LEU A 11 6.34 2.80 -17.22
C LEU A 11 6.23 1.76 -16.09
N TYR A 12 5.09 1.69 -15.41
CA TYR A 12 4.85 0.75 -14.31
C TYR A 12 4.97 -0.69 -14.80
N GLN A 13 4.34 -0.99 -15.93
CA GLN A 13 4.38 -2.31 -16.53
C GLN A 13 5.78 -2.64 -17.06
N ALA A 14 6.49 -1.66 -17.63
CA ALA A 14 7.85 -1.87 -18.12
C ALA A 14 8.83 -2.19 -16.97
N LEU A 15 8.77 -1.41 -15.87
CA LEU A 15 9.55 -1.69 -14.66
C LEU A 15 9.22 -3.06 -14.07
N TRP A 16 7.92 -3.41 -14.00
CA TRP A 16 7.50 -4.72 -13.51
C TRP A 16 8.00 -5.85 -14.43
N ASN A 17 8.00 -5.66 -15.75
CA ASN A 17 8.46 -6.67 -16.71
C ASN A 17 9.99 -6.83 -16.71
N SER A 18 10.75 -5.79 -16.34
CA SER A 18 12.22 -5.89 -16.24
C SER A 18 12.70 -7.00 -15.28
N ALA A 19 11.84 -7.39 -14.33
CA ALA A 19 12.08 -8.50 -13.40
C ALA A 19 11.71 -9.89 -13.94
N ASP A 20 11.21 -10.04 -15.17
CA ASP A 20 10.84 -11.35 -15.75
C ASP A 20 12.02 -12.34 -15.75
N VAL A 21 13.24 -11.82 -15.94
CA VAL A 21 14.47 -12.61 -15.84
C VAL A 21 14.62 -13.26 -14.47
N LEU A 22 14.22 -12.55 -13.40
CA LEU A 22 14.31 -13.01 -12.01
C LEU A 22 13.15 -13.93 -11.62
N ARG A 23 11.93 -13.67 -12.14
CA ARG A 23 10.73 -14.49 -11.88
C ARG A 23 10.91 -15.96 -12.21
N SER A 24 11.68 -16.26 -13.25
CA SER A 24 11.98 -17.64 -13.64
C SER A 24 12.86 -18.41 -12.64
N LYS A 25 13.46 -17.71 -11.67
CA LYS A 25 14.51 -18.24 -10.79
C LYS A 25 14.16 -18.21 -9.30
N MET A 26 13.34 -17.26 -8.88
CA MET A 26 13.02 -17.02 -7.48
C MET A 26 11.61 -16.44 -7.30
N ASP A 27 11.10 -16.49 -6.08
CA ASP A 27 9.77 -15.97 -5.77
C ASP A 27 9.77 -14.43 -5.62
N ALA A 28 8.58 -13.84 -5.55
CA ALA A 28 8.41 -12.40 -5.45
C ALA A 28 9.03 -11.79 -4.18
N ASN A 29 9.12 -12.52 -3.07
CA ASN A 29 9.76 -12.00 -1.87
C ASN A 29 11.28 -11.90 -2.05
N ASP A 30 11.88 -12.83 -2.81
CA ASP A 30 13.30 -12.84 -3.12
C ASP A 30 13.68 -11.75 -4.15
N TYR A 31 13.01 -11.70 -5.31
CA TYR A 31 13.43 -10.78 -6.38
C TYR A 31 13.06 -9.32 -6.10
N LYS A 32 12.18 -9.06 -5.12
CA LYS A 32 11.79 -7.71 -4.68
C LYS A 32 13.00 -6.83 -4.38
N SER A 33 13.92 -7.30 -3.53
CA SER A 33 15.07 -6.49 -3.09
C SER A 33 15.98 -6.13 -4.27
N TYR A 34 16.20 -7.07 -5.20
CA TYR A 34 16.99 -6.82 -6.41
C TYR A 34 16.32 -5.78 -7.30
N LEU A 35 15.04 -5.95 -7.62
CA LEU A 35 14.34 -5.03 -8.53
C LEU A 35 14.26 -3.61 -7.94
N LEU A 36 13.75 -3.51 -6.71
CA LEU A 36 13.53 -2.22 -6.06
C LEU A 36 14.85 -1.50 -5.75
N GLY A 37 15.88 -2.24 -5.34
CA GLY A 37 17.21 -1.67 -5.11
C GLY A 37 17.91 -1.23 -6.40
N MET A 38 17.84 -2.01 -7.48
CA MET A 38 18.44 -1.61 -8.76
C MET A 38 17.73 -0.40 -9.39
N ILE A 39 16.40 -0.31 -9.27
CA ILE A 39 15.65 0.88 -9.70
C ILE A 39 16.09 2.10 -8.89
N PHE A 40 16.23 1.94 -7.57
CA PHE A 40 16.68 3.02 -6.70
C PHE A 40 18.10 3.49 -7.06
N TYR A 41 19.04 2.56 -7.25
CA TYR A 41 20.40 2.91 -7.67
C TYR A 41 20.44 3.59 -9.06
N LYS A 42 19.63 3.09 -10.01
CA LYS A 42 19.48 3.73 -11.32
C LYS A 42 18.96 5.17 -11.18
N TYR A 43 17.95 5.40 -10.34
CA TYR A 43 17.44 6.75 -10.09
C TYR A 43 18.52 7.69 -9.55
N LEU A 44 19.27 7.27 -8.53
CA LEU A 44 20.35 8.09 -7.97
C LEU A 44 21.41 8.43 -9.01
N SER A 45 21.81 7.43 -9.81
CA SER A 45 22.77 7.60 -10.90
C SER A 45 22.27 8.56 -11.98
N ASP A 46 21.07 8.33 -12.50
CA ASP A 46 20.54 9.10 -13.62
C ASP A 46 20.26 10.55 -13.21
N LYS A 47 19.70 10.77 -12.01
CA LYS A 47 19.44 12.10 -11.47
C LYS A 47 20.74 12.90 -11.34
N MET A 48 21.79 12.27 -10.82
CA MET A 48 23.11 12.91 -10.70
C MET A 48 23.69 13.28 -12.06
N LEU A 49 23.61 12.38 -13.06
CA LEU A 49 24.12 12.65 -14.40
C LEU A 49 23.40 13.83 -15.07
N PHE A 50 22.07 13.88 -15.02
CA PHE A 50 21.31 15.00 -15.57
C PHE A 50 21.61 16.31 -14.82
N PHE A 51 21.70 16.26 -13.49
CA PHE A 51 22.09 17.43 -12.69
C PHE A 51 23.47 17.97 -13.06
N VAL A 52 24.46 17.10 -13.29
CA VAL A 52 25.80 17.51 -13.72
C VAL A 52 25.73 18.17 -15.10
N ALA A 53 25.02 17.57 -16.06
CA ALA A 53 24.86 18.14 -17.40
C ALA A 53 24.18 19.52 -17.36
N GLU A 54 23.13 19.68 -16.56
CA GLU A 54 22.43 20.96 -16.35
C GLU A 54 23.34 22.01 -15.69
N THR A 55 24.03 21.64 -14.61
CA THR A 55 24.90 22.56 -13.85
C THR A 55 26.08 23.05 -14.69
N MET A 56 26.58 22.24 -15.61
CA MET A 56 27.67 22.59 -16.51
C MET A 56 27.20 23.31 -17.80
N GLU A 57 25.90 23.64 -17.91
CA GLU A 57 25.28 24.23 -19.10
C GLU A 57 25.44 23.39 -20.39
N GLU A 58 25.58 22.06 -20.23
CA GLU A 58 25.69 21.06 -21.30
C GLU A 58 24.50 20.07 -21.26
N GLU A 59 23.28 20.60 -21.08
CA GLU A 59 22.03 19.82 -20.98
C GLU A 59 21.84 18.84 -22.15
N THR A 60 21.44 17.61 -21.81
CA THR A 60 21.17 16.53 -22.77
C THR A 60 20.08 15.59 -22.25
N GLU A 61 19.33 14.99 -23.17
CA GLU A 61 18.38 13.92 -22.87
C GLU A 61 19.03 12.52 -22.88
N SER A 62 20.31 12.41 -23.28
CA SER A 62 21.06 11.14 -23.30
C SER A 62 21.92 11.00 -22.06
N LEU A 63 21.71 9.91 -21.32
CA LEU A 63 22.52 9.56 -20.15
C LEU A 63 23.98 9.28 -20.53
N GLU A 64 24.23 8.78 -21.74
CA GLU A 64 25.58 8.54 -22.27
C GLU A 64 26.32 9.86 -22.53
N GLU A 65 25.65 10.85 -23.10
CA GLU A 65 26.21 12.20 -23.27
C GLU A 65 26.44 12.88 -21.92
N ALA A 66 25.50 12.76 -20.98
CA ALA A 66 25.63 13.29 -19.63
C ALA A 66 26.81 12.66 -18.86
N LEU A 67 27.02 11.34 -19.03
CA LEU A 67 28.19 10.65 -18.48
C LEU A 67 29.50 11.15 -19.09
N ALA A 68 29.52 11.46 -20.39
CA ALA A 68 30.70 12.02 -21.03
C ALA A 68 31.03 13.42 -20.50
N VAL A 69 30.01 14.26 -20.27
CA VAL A 69 30.15 15.56 -19.59
C VAL A 69 30.71 15.35 -18.19
N TYR A 70 30.14 14.43 -17.41
CA TYR A 70 30.61 14.15 -16.06
C TYR A 70 32.08 13.71 -16.03
N ARG A 71 32.48 12.75 -16.87
CA ARG A 71 33.88 12.30 -16.99
C ARG A 71 34.83 13.45 -17.34
N LYS A 72 34.46 14.30 -18.30
CA LYS A 72 35.26 15.45 -18.73
C LYS A 72 35.62 16.38 -17.57
N TYR A 73 34.64 16.76 -16.75
CA TYR A 73 34.87 17.67 -15.62
C TYR A 73 35.39 16.96 -14.36
N TYR A 74 35.14 15.65 -14.23
CA TYR A 74 35.70 14.85 -13.15
C TYR A 74 37.21 14.62 -13.32
N GLU A 75 37.71 14.50 -14.54
CA GLU A 75 39.15 14.30 -14.82
C GLU A 75 39.97 15.59 -14.82
N ASP A 76 39.33 16.75 -14.94
CA ASP A 76 40.00 18.05 -14.94
C ASP A 76 40.31 18.50 -13.50
N GLU A 77 41.60 18.63 -13.18
CA GLU A 77 42.08 19.05 -11.85
C GLU A 77 41.53 20.42 -11.41
N GLU A 78 41.17 21.31 -12.35
CA GLU A 78 40.62 22.63 -12.03
C GLU A 78 39.15 22.54 -11.58
N THR A 79 38.38 21.56 -12.08
CA THR A 79 36.94 21.48 -11.82
C THR A 79 36.54 20.32 -10.91
N HIS A 80 37.41 19.34 -10.69
CA HIS A 80 37.11 18.11 -9.95
C HIS A 80 36.48 18.36 -8.57
N GLU A 81 37.17 19.12 -7.72
CA GLU A 81 36.74 19.38 -6.34
C GLU A 81 35.46 20.22 -6.28
N ASP A 82 35.36 21.26 -7.10
CA ASP A 82 34.19 22.14 -7.16
C ASP A 82 32.95 21.37 -7.65
N LEU A 83 33.11 20.51 -8.67
CA LEU A 83 32.05 19.63 -9.16
C LEU A 83 31.54 18.70 -8.07
N LEU A 84 32.44 18.00 -7.36
CA LEU A 84 32.07 17.09 -6.28
C LEU A 84 31.40 17.81 -5.12
N SER A 85 31.85 19.03 -4.79
CA SER A 85 31.20 19.87 -3.78
C SER A 85 29.76 20.18 -4.18
N VAL A 86 29.53 20.63 -5.41
CA VAL A 86 28.18 21.00 -5.87
C VAL A 86 27.23 19.80 -5.91
N ILE A 87 27.71 18.63 -6.36
CA ILE A 87 26.90 17.40 -6.35
C ILE A 87 26.56 16.99 -4.91
N THR A 88 27.55 17.01 -4.01
CA THR A 88 27.36 16.59 -2.61
C THR A 88 26.48 17.55 -1.84
N ASP A 89 26.58 18.87 -2.10
CA ASP A 89 25.73 19.88 -1.46
C ASP A 89 24.24 19.71 -1.86
N GLU A 90 23.97 19.30 -3.11
CA GLU A 90 22.60 19.11 -3.60
C GLU A 90 22.01 17.75 -3.18
N MET A 91 22.81 16.68 -3.22
CA MET A 91 22.30 15.31 -3.11
C MET A 91 22.86 14.49 -1.95
N SER A 92 23.90 14.96 -1.26
CA SER A 92 24.60 14.23 -0.19
C SER A 92 25.28 12.92 -0.63
N TYR A 93 25.51 12.72 -1.93
CA TYR A 93 26.30 11.63 -2.48
C TYR A 93 26.93 12.04 -3.80
N ALA A 94 28.02 11.38 -4.19
CA ALA A 94 28.59 11.48 -5.54
C ALA A 94 29.07 10.10 -6.01
N ILE A 95 28.48 9.58 -7.08
CA ILE A 95 28.86 8.27 -7.64
C ILE A 95 30.09 8.47 -8.53
N HIS A 96 31.12 7.63 -8.38
CA HIS A 96 32.27 7.65 -9.26
C HIS A 96 31.82 7.43 -10.73
N PRO A 97 32.36 8.15 -11.75
CA PRO A 97 31.87 8.07 -13.12
C PRO A 97 31.76 6.64 -13.67
N ASP A 98 32.74 5.79 -13.37
CA ASP A 98 32.79 4.39 -13.80
C ASP A 98 31.82 3.43 -13.08
N LEU A 99 31.20 3.89 -11.99
CA LEU A 99 30.24 3.12 -11.21
C LEU A 99 28.80 3.61 -11.40
N THR A 100 28.59 4.67 -12.18
CA THR A 100 27.25 5.10 -12.60
C THR A 100 26.51 3.95 -13.28
N PHE A 101 25.19 3.89 -13.14
CA PHE A 101 24.37 2.86 -13.76
C PHE A 101 24.60 2.81 -15.28
N THR A 102 24.72 3.98 -15.92
CA THR A 102 25.06 4.14 -17.33
C THR A 102 26.41 3.49 -17.67
N ALA A 103 27.48 3.79 -16.94
CA ALA A 103 28.81 3.20 -17.16
C ALA A 103 28.81 1.67 -16.94
N LEU A 104 28.09 1.19 -15.92
CA LEU A 104 27.95 -0.25 -15.69
C LEU A 104 27.21 -0.95 -16.84
N VAL A 105 26.20 -0.30 -17.43
CA VAL A 105 25.50 -0.80 -18.63
C VAL A 105 26.42 -0.79 -19.86
N GLU A 106 27.30 0.19 -20.03
CA GLU A 106 28.35 0.18 -21.07
C GLU A 106 29.23 -1.08 -20.94
N ARG A 107 29.69 -1.39 -19.72
CA ARG A 107 30.47 -2.61 -19.42
C ARG A 107 29.68 -3.91 -19.63
N VAL A 108 28.37 -3.86 -19.44
CA VAL A 108 27.48 -5.00 -19.71
C VAL A 108 27.36 -5.25 -21.22
N ASN A 109 27.43 -4.18 -22.03
CA ASN A 109 27.35 -4.27 -23.49
C ASN A 109 28.67 -4.67 -24.14
N ASP A 110 29.82 -4.26 -23.60
CA ASP A 110 31.15 -4.65 -24.09
C ASP A 110 31.63 -6.03 -23.56
N GLY A 111 30.93 -6.58 -22.56
CA GLY A 111 31.22 -7.88 -21.96
C GLY A 111 32.28 -7.86 -20.86
N SER A 112 32.64 -6.68 -20.34
CA SER A 112 33.62 -6.48 -19.27
C SER A 112 33.02 -6.33 -17.87
N PHE A 113 31.69 -6.23 -17.75
CA PHE A 113 30.98 -6.04 -16.47
C PHE A 113 31.34 -7.08 -15.41
N GLN A 114 31.60 -6.59 -14.19
CA GLN A 114 31.86 -7.41 -13.00
C GLN A 114 30.82 -7.08 -11.93
N LEU A 115 30.36 -8.10 -11.19
CA LEU A 115 29.37 -7.90 -10.12
C LEU A 115 29.94 -7.05 -8.98
N GLU A 116 31.25 -7.17 -8.79
CA GLU A 116 32.03 -6.42 -7.82
C GLU A 116 31.93 -4.90 -8.05
N ASP A 117 31.79 -4.46 -9.31
CA ASP A 117 31.64 -3.03 -9.64
C ASP A 117 30.28 -2.50 -9.15
N LEU A 118 29.19 -3.23 -9.41
CA LEU A 118 27.87 -2.86 -8.90
C LEU A 118 27.83 -2.90 -7.36
N ALA A 119 28.45 -3.91 -6.76
CA ALA A 119 28.58 -4.01 -5.30
C ALA A 119 29.38 -2.82 -4.74
N GLN A 120 30.41 -2.35 -5.44
CA GLN A 120 31.15 -1.15 -5.05
C GLN A 120 30.27 0.10 -5.15
N GLY A 121 29.51 0.25 -6.24
CA GLY A 121 28.56 1.37 -6.39
C GLY A 121 27.54 1.45 -5.25
N PHE A 122 26.99 0.32 -4.81
CA PHE A 122 26.12 0.27 -3.63
C PHE A 122 26.84 0.73 -2.36
N ARG A 123 28.06 0.22 -2.11
CA ARG A 123 28.86 0.60 -0.94
C ARG A 123 29.24 2.07 -0.94
N ASP A 124 29.55 2.65 -2.10
CA ASP A 124 29.92 4.07 -2.22
C ASP A 124 28.75 4.96 -1.83
N ILE A 125 27.53 4.62 -2.27
CA ILE A 125 26.31 5.31 -1.84
C ILE A 125 26.08 5.15 -0.33
N GLU A 126 26.16 3.92 0.21
CA GLU A 126 25.93 3.67 1.64
C GLU A 126 26.96 4.37 2.55
N GLN A 127 28.14 4.69 2.03
CA GLN A 127 29.20 5.41 2.77
C GLN A 127 29.17 6.93 2.55
N SER A 128 28.30 7.44 1.66
CA SER A 128 28.24 8.85 1.32
C SER A 128 27.64 9.71 2.44
N ASP A 129 26.54 9.24 3.04
CA ASP A 129 25.82 9.95 4.10
C ASP A 129 25.00 8.97 4.96
N GLU A 130 24.68 9.36 6.21
CA GLU A 130 23.81 8.58 7.12
C GLU A 130 22.44 8.29 6.47
N LEU A 131 21.96 9.18 5.60
CA LEU A 131 20.72 8.99 4.83
C LEU A 131 20.71 7.71 3.99
N TYR A 132 21.88 7.24 3.53
CA TYR A 132 21.99 6.11 2.60
C TYR A 132 22.51 4.83 3.24
N GLU A 133 22.92 4.86 4.51
CA GLU A 133 23.55 3.71 5.16
C GLU A 133 22.66 2.46 5.10
N ASN A 134 23.28 1.32 4.77
CA ASN A 134 22.66 -0.01 4.74
C ASN A 134 21.44 -0.19 3.80
N LEU A 135 21.17 0.75 2.88
CA LEU A 135 20.00 0.65 2.00
C LEU A 135 20.03 -0.59 1.09
N PHE A 136 21.20 -1.07 0.69
CA PHE A 136 21.35 -2.21 -0.23
C PHE A 136 21.69 -3.53 0.47
N GLU A 137 21.63 -3.60 1.81
CA GLU A 137 22.02 -4.78 2.59
C GLU A 137 21.21 -6.05 2.25
N ASP A 138 19.96 -5.87 1.80
CA ASP A 138 19.06 -6.97 1.42
C ASP A 138 19.41 -7.61 0.06
N ILE A 139 20.38 -7.05 -0.68
CA ILE A 139 20.73 -7.46 -2.04
C ILE A 139 21.98 -8.35 -2.04
N ASP A 140 21.77 -9.66 -2.03
CA ASP A 140 22.86 -10.64 -2.19
C ASP A 140 23.19 -10.90 -3.67
N LEU A 141 24.08 -10.06 -4.23
CA LEU A 141 24.56 -10.21 -5.62
C LEU A 141 25.27 -11.55 -5.90
N TYR A 142 25.63 -12.32 -4.86
CA TYR A 142 26.29 -13.62 -4.96
C TYR A 142 25.38 -14.79 -4.62
N SER A 143 24.06 -14.55 -4.55
CA SER A 143 23.07 -15.58 -4.28
C SER A 143 23.09 -16.68 -5.34
N LYS A 144 22.99 -17.94 -4.88
CA LYS A 144 22.83 -19.10 -5.78
C LYS A 144 21.51 -19.08 -6.55
N LYS A 145 20.52 -18.29 -6.10
CA LYS A 145 19.24 -18.10 -6.80
C LYS A 145 19.41 -17.30 -8.10
N LEU A 146 20.39 -16.38 -8.17
CA LEU A 146 20.74 -15.68 -9.41
C LEU A 146 21.40 -16.63 -10.42
N GLY A 147 22.22 -17.56 -9.94
CA GLY A 147 22.82 -18.62 -10.74
C GLY A 147 23.78 -19.49 -9.95
N ALA A 148 24.02 -20.71 -10.43
CA ALA A 148 24.89 -21.67 -9.75
C ALA A 148 26.40 -21.35 -9.87
N THR A 149 26.79 -20.45 -10.78
CA THR A 149 28.18 -20.03 -11.01
C THR A 149 28.29 -18.51 -11.07
N PRO A 150 29.48 -17.93 -10.78
CA PRO A 150 29.69 -16.48 -10.87
C PRO A 150 29.32 -15.90 -12.24
N GLN A 151 29.63 -16.62 -13.33
CA GLN A 151 29.26 -16.19 -14.68
C GLN A 151 27.74 -16.15 -14.88
N LYS A 152 26.99 -17.08 -14.29
CA LYS A 152 25.53 -17.11 -14.38
C LYS A 152 24.88 -16.03 -13.51
N GLN A 153 25.46 -15.75 -12.36
CA GLN A 153 25.02 -14.64 -11.49
C GLN A 153 25.18 -13.31 -12.23
N ASN A 154 26.39 -13.07 -12.77
CA ASN A 154 26.71 -11.89 -13.56
C ASN A 154 25.77 -11.72 -14.77
N GLN A 155 25.57 -12.78 -15.56
CA GLN A 155 24.63 -12.78 -16.69
C GLN A 155 23.19 -12.40 -16.30
N THR A 156 22.76 -12.77 -15.09
CA THR A 156 21.39 -12.53 -14.61
C THR A 156 21.21 -11.07 -14.22
N VAL A 157 22.15 -10.54 -13.43
CA VAL A 157 22.14 -9.13 -13.03
C VAL A 157 22.30 -8.23 -14.25
N ALA A 158 23.24 -8.55 -15.15
CA ALA A 158 23.44 -7.83 -16.40
C ALA A 158 22.18 -7.79 -17.29
N ALA A 159 21.42 -8.89 -17.34
CA ALA A 159 20.16 -8.93 -18.09
C ALA A 159 19.11 -7.99 -17.48
N VAL A 160 18.97 -7.96 -16.15
CA VAL A 160 18.05 -7.01 -15.49
C VAL A 160 18.49 -5.56 -15.71
N MET A 161 19.79 -5.28 -15.62
CA MET A 161 20.33 -3.95 -15.88
C MET A 161 20.04 -3.46 -17.31
N LYS A 162 20.12 -4.35 -18.32
CA LYS A 162 19.74 -4.01 -19.71
C LYS A 162 18.26 -3.69 -19.87
N GLU A 163 17.39 -4.44 -19.20
CA GLU A 163 15.95 -4.16 -19.25
C GLU A 163 15.60 -2.84 -18.53
N LEU A 164 16.33 -2.51 -17.46
CA LEU A 164 16.16 -1.24 -16.75
C LEU A 164 16.77 -0.05 -17.50
N SER A 165 17.85 -0.24 -18.26
CA SER A 165 18.59 0.88 -18.88
C SER A 165 17.76 1.67 -19.90
N VAL A 166 16.79 1.03 -20.55
CA VAL A 166 15.93 1.67 -21.57
C VAL A 166 14.81 2.52 -20.96
N LEU A 167 14.66 2.51 -19.64
CA LEU A 167 13.59 3.21 -18.94
C LEU A 167 14.08 4.58 -18.47
N ASP A 168 13.35 5.64 -18.82
CA ASP A 168 13.56 6.97 -18.25
C ASP A 168 12.97 7.01 -16.84
N VAL A 169 13.84 7.19 -15.85
CA VAL A 169 13.47 7.24 -14.43
C VAL A 169 13.77 8.58 -13.77
N ALA A 170 14.61 9.43 -14.37
CA ALA A 170 15.06 10.68 -13.74
C ALA A 170 14.99 11.91 -14.64
N GLY A 171 14.80 11.76 -15.95
CA GLY A 171 14.66 12.87 -16.89
C GLY A 171 13.27 13.48 -16.80
N HIS A 172 12.37 13.09 -17.71
CA HIS A 172 11.01 13.65 -17.76
C HIS A 172 10.05 13.02 -16.74
N ALA A 173 10.54 12.04 -15.98
CA ALA A 173 9.74 11.17 -15.14
C ALA A 173 9.55 11.64 -13.69
N GLY A 174 10.19 12.73 -13.24
CA GLY A 174 10.20 13.25 -11.85
C GLY A 174 9.21 12.63 -10.85
N ASP A 175 7.96 13.10 -10.82
CA ASP A 175 6.91 12.57 -9.94
C ASP A 175 6.34 11.19 -10.35
N MET A 176 6.46 10.83 -11.63
CA MET A 176 5.98 9.55 -12.17
C MET A 176 6.79 8.35 -11.68
N LEU A 177 8.09 8.53 -11.36
CA LEU A 177 8.89 7.42 -10.83
C LEU A 177 8.45 7.03 -9.42
N GLY A 178 8.20 7.99 -8.53
CA GLY A 178 7.68 7.70 -7.19
C GLY A 178 6.38 6.89 -7.27
N ASP A 179 5.45 7.34 -8.11
CA ASP A 179 4.20 6.62 -8.34
C ASP A 179 4.41 5.22 -8.97
N ALA A 180 5.42 5.06 -9.83
CA ALA A 180 5.79 3.76 -10.38
C ALA A 180 6.37 2.81 -9.33
N TYR A 181 7.23 3.33 -8.47
CA TYR A 181 7.83 2.57 -7.38
C TYR A 181 6.77 2.13 -6.37
N GLU A 182 5.85 3.03 -6.04
CA GLU A 182 4.68 2.74 -5.20
C GLU A 182 3.78 1.65 -5.82
N TYR A 183 3.57 1.68 -7.13
CA TYR A 183 2.87 0.62 -7.84
C TYR A 183 3.59 -0.74 -7.70
N LEU A 184 4.92 -0.78 -7.87
CA LEU A 184 5.70 -2.01 -7.70
C LEU A 184 5.59 -2.55 -6.28
N ILE A 185 5.68 -1.70 -5.26
CA ILE A 185 5.47 -2.08 -3.86
C ILE A 185 4.09 -2.72 -3.68
N GLY A 186 3.04 -2.13 -4.27
CA GLY A 186 1.68 -2.71 -4.26
C GLY A 186 1.57 -4.06 -4.97
N GLN A 187 2.27 -4.26 -6.10
CA GLN A 187 2.34 -5.57 -6.77
C GLN A 187 3.04 -6.61 -5.88
N PHE A 188 4.17 -6.25 -5.26
CA PHE A 188 4.84 -7.14 -4.30
C PHE A 188 3.99 -7.45 -3.08
N ALA A 189 3.18 -6.49 -2.61
CA ALA A 189 2.24 -6.73 -1.52
C ALA A 189 1.21 -7.81 -1.91
N THR A 190 0.72 -7.76 -3.16
CA THR A 190 -0.20 -8.76 -3.72
C THR A 190 0.43 -10.15 -3.80
N ASP A 191 1.69 -10.24 -4.25
CA ASP A 191 2.38 -11.51 -4.50
C ASP A 191 3.01 -12.13 -3.24
N SER A 192 3.25 -11.34 -2.18
CA SER A 192 4.01 -11.78 -1.01
C SER A 192 3.29 -12.80 -0.12
N GLY A 193 1.96 -12.89 -0.18
CA GLY A 193 1.14 -13.82 0.61
C GLY A 193 1.32 -13.74 2.13
N LYS A 194 2.01 -12.72 2.65
CA LYS A 194 2.29 -12.53 4.08
C LYS A 194 0.98 -12.15 4.81
N LYS A 195 0.92 -12.38 6.13
CA LYS A 195 -0.26 -12.01 6.94
C LYS A 195 -0.39 -10.49 7.04
N ALA A 196 -1.63 -10.00 7.05
CA ALA A 196 -2.02 -8.60 6.88
C ALA A 196 -1.49 -7.61 7.94
N GLY A 197 -1.34 -6.34 7.53
CA GLY A 197 -1.18 -5.17 8.39
C GLY A 197 -0.02 -4.27 7.97
N GLU A 198 1.22 -4.73 8.12
CA GLU A 198 2.40 -3.85 8.10
C GLU A 198 2.91 -3.47 6.70
N PHE A 199 2.78 -4.34 5.69
CA PHE A 199 3.58 -4.14 4.47
C PHE A 199 3.05 -3.04 3.53
N TYR A 200 1.73 -2.94 3.34
CA TYR A 200 1.14 -2.01 2.36
C TYR A 200 -0.34 -1.76 2.65
N THR A 201 -0.75 -0.50 2.56
CA THR A 201 -2.15 -0.07 2.68
C THR A 201 -2.72 0.17 1.29
N PRO A 202 -3.85 -0.47 0.89
CA PRO A 202 -4.47 -0.23 -0.41
C PRO A 202 -4.73 1.27 -0.65
N GLN A 203 -4.35 1.76 -1.83
CA GLN A 203 -4.38 3.19 -2.18
C GLN A 203 -5.74 3.87 -1.90
N PRO A 204 -6.91 3.26 -2.20
CA PRO A 204 -8.20 3.87 -1.87
C PRO A 204 -8.40 4.12 -0.37
N VAL A 205 -7.90 3.23 0.48
CA VAL A 205 -7.98 3.36 1.94
C VAL A 205 -7.00 4.43 2.43
N ALA A 206 -5.76 4.42 1.92
CA ALA A 206 -4.76 5.42 2.24
C ALA A 206 -5.23 6.84 1.85
N LYS A 207 -5.84 6.98 0.68
CA LYS A 207 -6.49 8.21 0.20
C LYS A 207 -7.55 8.69 1.17
N LEU A 208 -8.51 7.83 1.53
CA LEU A 208 -9.59 8.18 2.46
C LEU A 208 -9.04 8.69 3.81
N MET A 209 -8.12 7.93 4.41
CA MET A 209 -7.53 8.30 5.71
C MET A 209 -6.75 9.62 5.64
N THR A 210 -5.96 9.81 4.59
CA THR A 210 -5.14 11.01 4.41
C THR A 210 -6.03 12.24 4.18
N GLN A 211 -7.05 12.14 3.32
CA GLN A 211 -7.98 13.26 3.10
C GLN A 211 -8.75 13.63 4.37
N ILE A 212 -9.09 12.66 5.22
CA ILE A 212 -9.68 12.94 6.53
C ILE A 212 -8.70 13.65 7.46
N ALA A 213 -7.44 13.20 7.53
CA ALA A 213 -6.43 13.81 8.40
C ALA A 213 -6.10 15.24 7.98
N PHE A 214 -6.01 15.53 6.67
CA PHE A 214 -5.71 16.86 6.14
C PHE A 214 -6.93 17.78 6.01
N LEU A 215 -8.15 17.29 6.26
CA LEU A 215 -9.37 18.02 5.97
C LEU A 215 -9.39 19.42 6.62
N GLY A 216 -9.53 20.45 5.78
CA GLY A 216 -9.54 21.87 6.18
C GLY A 216 -8.18 22.44 6.57
N ARG A 217 -7.11 21.66 6.37
CA ARG A 217 -5.71 21.99 6.69
C ARG A 217 -4.77 21.64 5.53
N GLU A 218 -5.31 21.51 4.32
CA GLU A 218 -4.56 21.11 3.11
C GLU A 218 -3.48 22.14 2.74
N ASP A 219 -3.68 23.41 3.10
CA ASP A 219 -2.74 24.52 2.87
C ASP A 219 -1.77 24.76 4.05
N LYS A 220 -1.79 23.92 5.09
CA LYS A 220 -0.92 24.10 6.26
C LYS A 220 0.52 23.73 5.91
N GLN A 221 1.43 24.70 6.03
CA GLN A 221 2.87 24.46 5.97
C GLN A 221 3.36 23.82 7.27
N GLY A 222 4.38 22.96 7.18
CA GLY A 222 4.93 22.29 8.35
C GLY A 222 3.93 21.33 8.99
N PHE A 223 3.01 20.76 8.22
CA PHE A 223 2.06 19.77 8.74
C PHE A 223 2.85 18.54 9.20
N THR A 224 2.77 18.24 10.50
CA THR A 224 3.49 17.10 11.08
C THR A 224 2.62 15.83 11.03
N LEU A 225 3.11 14.80 10.33
CA LEU A 225 2.39 13.55 10.09
C LEU A 225 3.16 12.37 10.67
N TYR A 226 2.47 11.49 11.39
CA TYR A 226 3.08 10.34 12.06
C TYR A 226 2.43 9.01 11.73
N ASP A 227 3.24 7.99 11.46
CA ASP A 227 2.82 6.59 11.37
C ASP A 227 3.80 5.71 12.14
N ALA A 228 3.34 5.17 13.27
CA ALA A 228 4.16 4.35 14.15
C ALA A 228 4.37 2.91 13.63
N THR A 229 3.75 2.56 12.50
CA THR A 229 3.78 1.24 11.87
C THR A 229 3.83 1.41 10.35
N MET A 230 4.78 2.24 9.88
CA MET A 230 4.73 2.86 8.57
C MET A 230 4.85 1.90 7.39
N GLY A 231 5.36 0.68 7.60
CA GLY A 231 5.60 -0.25 6.51
C GLY A 231 6.56 0.34 5.49
N SER A 232 6.18 0.28 4.21
CA SER A 232 6.92 0.88 3.10
C SER A 232 6.83 2.41 3.01
N GLY A 233 6.24 3.10 4.00
CA GLY A 233 6.02 4.56 3.97
C GLY A 233 4.91 5.01 3.01
N SER A 234 4.29 4.08 2.29
CA SER A 234 3.23 4.30 1.30
C SER A 234 2.03 5.09 1.84
N LEU A 235 1.59 4.79 3.07
CA LEU A 235 0.48 5.50 3.72
C LEU A 235 0.85 6.97 4.00
N LEU A 236 2.03 7.21 4.57
CA LEU A 236 2.54 8.56 4.83
C LEU A 236 2.67 9.38 3.54
N LEU A 237 3.23 8.80 2.48
CA LEU A 237 3.48 9.47 1.21
C LEU A 237 2.22 9.91 0.46
N ASN A 238 1.04 9.41 0.83
CA ASN A 238 -0.22 9.96 0.31
C ASN A 238 -0.38 11.45 0.68
N ALA A 239 0.27 11.94 1.73
CA ALA A 239 0.29 13.36 2.06
C ALA A 239 0.87 14.24 0.93
N LYS A 240 1.83 13.72 0.15
CA LYS A 240 2.36 14.42 -1.03
C LYS A 240 1.26 14.73 -2.05
N ARG A 241 0.26 13.85 -2.17
CA ARG A 241 -0.86 13.98 -3.12
C ARG A 241 -2.00 14.85 -2.60
N TYR A 242 -2.23 14.87 -1.29
CA TYR A 242 -3.42 15.52 -0.69
C TYR A 242 -3.11 16.80 0.09
N SER A 243 -1.84 17.10 0.36
CA SER A 243 -1.39 18.42 0.80
C SER A 243 -1.18 19.35 -0.39
N ARG A 244 -1.53 20.62 -0.24
CA ARG A 244 -1.19 21.71 -1.19
C ARG A 244 0.18 22.32 -0.88
N GLN A 245 0.83 21.88 0.19
CA GLN A 245 2.17 22.29 0.61
C GLN A 245 3.09 21.05 0.81
N PRO A 246 3.16 20.12 -0.16
CA PRO A 246 3.76 18.79 0.04
C PRO A 246 5.25 18.84 0.44
N GLN A 247 5.99 19.81 -0.06
CA GLN A 247 7.42 20.02 0.24
C GLN A 247 7.70 20.46 1.68
N THR A 248 6.66 20.83 2.43
CA THR A 248 6.78 21.29 3.82
C THR A 248 6.16 20.32 4.82
N VAL A 249 5.58 19.22 4.35
CA VAL A 249 5.03 18.18 5.24
C VAL A 249 6.22 17.50 5.92
N VAL A 250 6.13 17.33 7.24
CA VAL A 250 7.18 16.71 8.05
C VAL A 250 6.73 15.31 8.44
N TYR A 251 7.49 14.30 8.02
CA TYR A 251 7.14 12.89 8.13
C TYR A 251 7.87 12.24 9.29
N PHE A 252 7.12 11.67 10.22
CA PHE A 252 7.63 10.83 11.29
C PHE A 252 7.13 9.41 11.07
N GLY A 253 8.04 8.44 11.01
CA GLY A 253 7.71 7.06 10.70
C GLY A 253 8.51 6.08 11.54
N GLN A 254 7.86 5.02 12.01
CA GLN A 254 8.53 3.93 12.71
C GLN A 254 8.18 2.58 12.08
N GLU A 255 9.18 1.73 11.90
CA GLU A 255 9.03 0.39 11.35
C GLU A 255 9.93 -0.60 12.10
N LEU A 256 9.43 -1.80 12.39
CA LEU A 256 10.16 -2.83 13.12
C LEU A 256 11.10 -3.61 12.18
N ASN A 257 10.65 -3.95 10.98
CA ASN A 257 11.40 -4.77 10.03
C ASN A 257 12.40 -3.91 9.24
N THR A 258 13.69 -4.16 9.43
CA THR A 258 14.77 -3.39 8.79
C THR A 258 14.68 -3.38 7.25
N SER A 259 14.33 -4.50 6.62
CA SER A 259 14.14 -4.55 5.15
C SER A 259 13.00 -3.64 4.67
N THR A 260 11.88 -3.64 5.39
CA THR A 260 10.75 -2.76 5.09
C THR A 260 11.06 -1.29 5.44
N TYR A 261 11.86 -1.04 6.49
CA TYR A 261 12.37 0.28 6.83
C TYR A 261 13.26 0.88 5.73
N ASN A 262 14.19 0.09 5.17
CA ASN A 262 15.03 0.51 4.05
C ASN A 262 14.18 0.79 2.79
N LEU A 263 13.13 0.00 2.56
CA LEU A 263 12.16 0.30 1.50
C LEU A 263 11.44 1.64 1.72
N ALA A 264 11.04 1.95 2.95
CA ALA A 264 10.41 3.24 3.26
C ALA A 264 11.37 4.41 2.99
N ARG A 265 12.65 4.28 3.39
CA ARG A 265 13.69 5.29 3.10
C ARG A 265 13.86 5.51 1.59
N MET A 266 14.03 4.44 0.82
CA MET A 266 14.09 4.53 -0.64
C MET A 266 12.83 5.20 -1.22
N ASN A 267 11.65 4.84 -0.70
CA ASN A 267 10.38 5.38 -1.17
C ASN A 267 10.27 6.89 -0.92
N MET A 268 10.69 7.37 0.26
CA MET A 268 10.70 8.81 0.59
C MET A 268 11.63 9.60 -0.34
N ILE A 269 12.84 9.07 -0.59
CA ILE A 269 13.83 9.68 -1.48
C ILE A 269 13.30 9.75 -2.93
N LEU A 270 12.72 8.66 -3.43
CA LEU A 270 12.14 8.61 -4.79
C LEU A 270 10.95 9.54 -4.96
N HIS A 271 10.22 9.82 -3.88
CA HIS A 271 9.14 10.80 -3.88
C HIS A 271 9.63 12.24 -3.69
N GLY A 272 10.95 12.46 -3.55
CA GLY A 272 11.54 13.78 -3.42
C GLY A 272 11.14 14.49 -2.13
N VAL A 273 10.96 13.74 -1.04
CA VAL A 273 10.75 14.35 0.28
C VAL A 273 12.08 14.97 0.74
N PRO A 274 12.13 16.25 1.14
CA PRO A 274 13.37 16.87 1.64
C PRO A 274 13.94 16.12 2.85
N ILE A 275 15.27 16.03 2.95
CA ILE A 275 15.97 15.23 3.99
C ILE A 275 15.58 15.72 5.39
N GLU A 276 15.53 17.04 5.58
CA GLU A 276 15.16 17.68 6.85
C GLU A 276 13.70 17.43 7.29
N ASN A 277 12.87 16.90 6.38
CA ASN A 277 11.48 16.56 6.64
C ASN A 277 11.26 15.05 6.87
N GLN A 278 12.33 14.24 6.87
CA GLN A 278 12.25 12.79 7.06
C GLN A 278 12.80 12.39 8.43
N PHE A 279 11.93 11.89 9.31
CA PHE A 279 12.30 11.35 10.62
C PHE A 279 11.85 9.90 10.69
N LEU A 280 12.71 8.95 10.29
CA LEU A 280 12.36 7.54 10.23
C LEU A 280 13.17 6.73 11.26
N HIS A 281 12.50 5.87 12.02
CA HIS A 281 13.11 5.06 13.09
C HIS A 281 12.87 3.56 12.89
N ASN A 282 13.93 2.75 13.06
CA ASN A 282 13.84 1.29 12.99
C ASN A 282 13.84 0.64 14.38
N ALA A 283 12.66 0.44 14.97
CA ALA A 283 12.51 -0.17 16.30
C ALA A 283 11.09 -0.67 16.56
N ASP A 284 10.88 -1.42 17.65
CA ASP A 284 9.55 -1.85 18.10
C ASP A 284 8.78 -0.70 18.75
N THR A 285 7.69 -0.31 18.12
CA THR A 285 6.77 0.75 18.52
C THR A 285 6.17 0.60 19.92
N LEU A 286 5.86 -0.63 20.33
CA LEU A 286 5.18 -0.89 21.60
C LEU A 286 6.17 -1.07 22.75
N ASP A 287 7.30 -1.72 22.48
CA ASP A 287 8.32 -1.97 23.52
C ASP A 287 9.08 -0.68 23.88
N GLU A 288 9.38 0.21 22.93
CA GLU A 288 10.04 1.49 23.19
C GLU A 288 9.27 2.66 22.55
N ASP A 289 8.88 3.64 23.37
CA ASP A 289 8.18 4.84 22.90
C ASP A 289 9.09 5.70 22.02
N TRP A 290 8.55 6.20 20.90
CA TRP A 290 9.27 7.10 20.00
C TRP A 290 8.32 7.98 19.17
N PRO A 291 8.64 9.27 18.97
CA PRO A 291 9.78 9.99 19.53
C PRO A 291 9.54 10.42 20.98
N THR A 292 10.61 10.45 21.77
CA THR A 292 10.61 10.95 23.15
C THR A 292 11.18 12.37 23.27
N GLN A 293 11.77 12.89 22.19
CA GLN A 293 12.23 14.27 22.08
C GLN A 293 11.23 15.07 21.26
N GLU A 294 10.96 16.31 21.68
CA GLU A 294 10.00 17.17 20.98
C GLU A 294 10.44 17.46 19.53
N PRO A 295 9.52 17.44 18.55
CA PRO A 295 8.07 17.28 18.71
C PRO A 295 7.64 15.82 18.99
N THR A 296 6.86 15.61 20.06
CA THR A 296 6.28 14.28 20.40
C THR A 296 4.80 14.16 20.02
N ASN A 297 4.18 15.26 19.56
CA ASN A 297 2.78 15.26 19.16
C ASN A 297 2.58 15.83 17.74
N PHE A 298 1.70 15.20 16.98
CA PHE A 298 1.56 15.44 15.54
C PHE A 298 0.17 15.95 15.12
N ASP A 299 0.11 16.69 14.02
CA ASP A 299 -1.13 17.25 13.46
C ASP A 299 -2.04 16.16 12.87
N GLY A 300 -1.42 15.11 12.32
CA GLY A 300 -2.09 13.93 11.81
C GLY A 300 -1.35 12.66 12.23
N VAL A 301 -2.11 11.62 12.53
CA VAL A 301 -1.59 10.27 12.79
C VAL A 301 -2.32 9.30 11.85
N LEU A 302 -1.60 8.63 10.96
CA LEU A 302 -2.15 7.65 10.02
C LEU A 302 -1.52 6.30 10.34
N MET A 303 -2.33 5.26 10.57
CA MET A 303 -1.77 3.96 10.96
C MET A 303 -2.53 2.79 10.35
N ASN A 304 -1.78 1.79 9.91
CA ASN A 304 -2.29 0.46 9.53
C ASN A 304 -1.43 -0.61 10.24
N PRO A 305 -1.61 -0.82 11.55
CA PRO A 305 -0.77 -1.71 12.33
C PRO A 305 -0.97 -3.20 11.98
N PRO A 306 -0.07 -4.10 12.40
CA PRO A 306 -0.27 -5.54 12.27
C PRO A 306 -1.52 -6.01 12.99
N TYR A 307 -2.43 -6.63 12.23
CA TYR A 307 -3.72 -7.05 12.76
C TYR A 307 -3.57 -8.15 13.79
N SER A 308 -4.08 -7.88 15.00
CA SER A 308 -4.07 -8.84 16.10
C SER A 308 -2.68 -9.39 16.41
N ALA A 309 -1.64 -8.55 16.30
CA ALA A 309 -0.29 -8.92 16.68
C ALA A 309 -0.23 -9.36 18.14
N LYS A 310 0.75 -10.23 18.43
CA LYS A 310 1.13 -10.52 19.81
C LYS A 310 2.06 -9.43 20.31
N TRP A 311 1.97 -9.12 21.58
CA TRP A 311 2.89 -8.18 22.24
C TRP A 311 3.10 -8.61 23.70
N SER A 312 4.08 -7.98 24.36
CA SER A 312 4.52 -8.36 25.70
C SER A 312 3.40 -8.19 26.75
N ALA A 313 2.63 -7.09 26.69
CA ALA A 313 1.64 -6.67 27.67
C ALA A 313 2.13 -6.88 29.12
N SER A 314 3.40 -6.53 29.35
CA SER A 314 4.02 -6.60 30.67
C SER A 314 3.26 -5.70 31.65
N SER A 315 3.19 -6.06 32.93
CA SER A 315 2.48 -5.23 33.92
C SER A 315 3.09 -3.84 34.07
N GLY A 316 4.36 -3.65 33.70
CA GLY A 316 5.03 -2.34 33.74
C GLY A 316 4.40 -1.31 32.81
N PHE A 317 3.73 -1.73 31.72
CA PHE A 317 2.99 -0.81 30.85
C PHE A 317 1.77 -0.17 31.53
N MET A 318 1.33 -0.64 32.71
CA MET A 318 0.29 0.06 33.48
C MET A 318 0.78 1.38 34.09
N ASP A 319 2.10 1.59 34.15
CA ASP A 319 2.72 2.85 34.59
C ASP A 319 3.15 3.72 33.38
N ASP A 320 3.01 3.20 32.15
CA ASP A 320 3.33 3.91 30.92
C ASP A 320 2.22 4.94 30.59
N PRO A 321 2.55 6.22 30.33
CA PRO A 321 1.59 7.25 29.96
C PRO A 321 0.68 6.91 28.78
N ARG A 322 1.15 6.06 27.84
CA ARG A 322 0.37 5.63 26.67
C ARG A 322 -0.83 4.77 27.06
N PHE A 323 -0.73 3.99 28.13
CA PHE A 323 -1.72 2.95 28.47
C PHE A 323 -2.39 3.14 29.83
N SER A 324 -1.70 3.74 30.79
CA SER A 324 -2.16 3.91 32.17
C SER A 324 -3.55 4.57 32.31
N PRO A 325 -3.98 5.54 31.48
CA PRO A 325 -5.31 6.16 31.62
C PRO A 325 -6.48 5.22 31.31
N PHE A 326 -6.25 4.12 30.58
CA PHE A 326 -7.32 3.30 30.00
C PHE A 326 -7.68 2.05 30.84
N GLY A 327 -7.18 1.99 32.08
CA GLY A 327 -7.57 1.02 33.12
C GLY A 327 -7.11 -0.43 32.93
N LYS A 328 -6.92 -0.89 31.70
CA LYS A 328 -6.39 -2.22 31.35
C LYS A 328 -5.49 -2.13 30.12
N LEU A 329 -4.50 -3.03 30.06
CA LEU A 329 -3.71 -3.24 28.84
C LEU A 329 -4.49 -4.05 27.81
N ALA A 330 -4.19 -3.82 26.54
CA ALA A 330 -4.67 -4.67 25.46
C ALA A 330 -4.22 -6.14 25.68
N PRO A 331 -5.03 -7.15 25.29
CA PRO A 331 -4.65 -8.54 25.49
C PRO A 331 -3.34 -8.92 24.78
N LYS A 332 -2.54 -9.83 25.38
CA LYS A 332 -1.26 -10.31 24.82
C LYS A 332 -1.34 -10.84 23.40
N SER A 333 -2.49 -11.38 23.01
CA SER A 333 -2.75 -11.95 21.67
C SER A 333 -3.39 -10.96 20.69
N LYS A 334 -3.63 -9.71 21.13
CA LYS A 334 -4.38 -8.67 20.42
C LYS A 334 -3.82 -7.29 20.75
N ALA A 335 -2.74 -6.90 20.09
CA ALA A 335 -2.11 -5.58 20.24
C ALA A 335 -2.91 -4.43 19.59
N ASP A 336 -4.08 -4.68 18.99
CA ASP A 336 -4.85 -3.70 18.21
C ASP A 336 -5.08 -2.38 18.99
N PHE A 337 -5.51 -2.46 20.25
CA PHE A 337 -5.67 -1.29 21.11
C PHE A 337 -4.35 -0.71 21.62
N ALA A 338 -3.27 -1.50 21.73
CA ALA A 338 -1.98 -0.96 22.12
C ALA A 338 -1.45 0.02 21.05
N PHE A 339 -1.54 -0.36 19.77
CA PHE A 339 -1.19 0.54 18.66
C PHE A 339 -2.10 1.75 18.60
N LEU A 340 -3.43 1.58 18.75
CA LEU A 340 -4.37 2.69 18.75
C LEU A 340 -4.04 3.69 19.86
N LEU A 341 -3.79 3.21 21.09
CA LEU A 341 -3.47 4.07 22.23
C LEU A 341 -2.13 4.77 22.06
N HIS A 342 -1.12 4.11 21.49
CA HIS A 342 0.17 4.72 21.19
C HIS A 342 0.03 5.85 20.15
N GLY A 343 -0.66 5.62 19.02
CA GLY A 343 -0.93 6.67 18.05
C GLY A 343 -1.77 7.82 18.65
N TYR A 344 -2.75 7.49 19.49
CA TYR A 344 -3.56 8.48 20.19
C TYR A 344 -2.72 9.30 21.17
N TYR A 345 -1.78 8.69 21.89
CA TYR A 345 -0.85 9.40 22.78
C TYR A 345 -0.08 10.49 22.03
N HIS A 346 0.48 10.16 20.85
CA HIS A 346 1.21 11.11 19.98
C HIS A 346 0.33 12.06 19.17
N LEU A 347 -0.99 12.06 19.33
CA LEU A 347 -1.87 13.00 18.64
C LEU A 347 -1.86 14.37 19.33
N LYS A 348 -1.71 15.48 18.59
CA LYS A 348 -1.90 16.83 19.15
C LYS A 348 -3.29 16.96 19.75
N GLN A 349 -3.35 17.58 20.93
CA GLN A 349 -4.61 17.86 21.62
C GLN A 349 -5.50 18.81 20.81
N ASP A 350 -4.91 19.85 20.22
CA ASP A 350 -5.62 20.85 19.46
C ASP A 350 -5.56 20.53 17.97
N ASN A 351 -6.73 20.37 17.35
CA ASN A 351 -6.92 20.10 15.92
C ASN A 351 -6.24 18.81 15.40
N GLY A 352 -5.68 17.96 16.25
CA GLY A 352 -5.12 16.67 15.83
C GLY A 352 -6.19 15.74 15.29
N VAL A 353 -5.91 15.08 14.16
CA VAL A 353 -6.79 14.05 13.58
C VAL A 353 -5.99 12.76 13.37
N MET A 354 -6.39 11.70 14.06
CA MET A 354 -5.86 10.36 13.85
C MET A 354 -6.84 9.55 13.01
N ALA A 355 -6.33 8.80 12.03
CA ALA A 355 -7.07 7.78 11.31
C ALA A 355 -6.30 6.46 11.41
N ILE A 356 -6.95 5.41 11.90
CA ILE A 356 -6.33 4.09 12.05
C ILE A 356 -7.24 3.00 11.47
N VAL A 357 -6.66 2.08 10.69
CA VAL A 357 -7.40 0.92 10.16
C VAL A 357 -7.18 -0.28 11.07
N LEU A 358 -8.27 -0.92 11.50
CA LEU A 358 -8.24 -2.10 12.36
C LEU A 358 -9.30 -3.14 11.93
N PRO A 359 -9.17 -4.40 12.37
CA PRO A 359 -10.26 -5.37 12.27
C PRO A 359 -11.45 -4.97 13.14
N HIS A 360 -12.68 -5.32 12.73
CA HIS A 360 -13.91 -4.97 13.46
C HIS A 360 -13.95 -5.42 14.92
N GLY A 361 -13.16 -6.42 15.31
CA GLY A 361 -13.20 -6.93 16.68
C GLY A 361 -12.93 -5.85 17.75
N VAL A 362 -12.16 -4.80 17.46
CA VAL A 362 -11.95 -3.69 18.43
C VAL A 362 -13.25 -2.96 18.79
N LEU A 363 -14.24 -3.00 17.90
CA LEU A 363 -15.53 -2.33 18.09
C LEU A 363 -16.43 -3.03 19.12
N PHE A 364 -16.29 -4.35 19.30
CA PHE A 364 -17.25 -5.13 20.08
C PHE A 364 -16.65 -6.17 21.05
N ARG A 365 -15.35 -6.49 20.97
CA ARG A 365 -14.73 -7.42 21.93
C ARG A 365 -14.84 -6.86 23.37
N GLY A 366 -15.12 -7.75 24.32
CA GLY A 366 -15.34 -7.40 25.73
C GLY A 366 -14.05 -7.38 26.57
N ASN A 367 -14.19 -7.61 27.88
CA ASN A 367 -13.07 -7.69 28.84
C ASN A 367 -12.17 -6.44 28.82
N ALA A 368 -10.84 -6.62 28.69
CA ALA A 368 -9.87 -5.54 28.67
C ALA A 368 -10.14 -4.54 27.53
N GLU A 369 -10.44 -5.03 26.32
CA GLU A 369 -10.73 -4.19 25.17
C GLU A 369 -12.02 -3.38 25.36
N GLY A 370 -13.05 -3.98 25.99
CA GLY A 370 -14.26 -3.25 26.37
C GLY A 370 -13.99 -2.15 27.41
N THR A 371 -13.06 -2.37 28.32
CA THR A 371 -12.65 -1.35 29.32
C THR A 371 -11.94 -0.18 28.65
N ILE A 372 -10.98 -0.47 27.76
CA ILE A 372 -10.24 0.56 27.00
C ILE A 372 -11.19 1.36 26.11
N ARG A 373 -12.06 0.67 25.35
CA ARG A 373 -13.03 1.31 24.47
C ARG A 373 -13.99 2.22 25.23
N LYS A 374 -14.46 1.79 26.40
CA LYS A 374 -15.30 2.60 27.28
C LYS A 374 -14.57 3.89 27.69
N ALA A 375 -13.32 3.80 28.15
CA ALA A 375 -12.54 4.99 28.55
C ALA A 375 -12.35 5.97 27.38
N LEU A 376 -12.01 5.47 26.19
CA LEU A 376 -11.92 6.29 24.97
C LEU A 376 -13.24 7.01 24.63
N LEU A 377 -14.38 6.34 24.79
CA LEU A 377 -15.70 6.93 24.52
C LEU A 377 -16.11 7.95 25.58
N GLU A 378 -15.81 7.70 26.86
CA GLU A 378 -16.09 8.63 27.95
C GLU A 378 -15.35 9.96 27.80
N GLU A 379 -14.14 9.92 27.22
CA GLU A 379 -13.32 11.08 26.84
C GLU A 379 -13.74 11.72 25.49
N GLY A 380 -14.65 11.09 24.74
CA GLY A 380 -15.02 11.54 23.40
C GLY A 380 -13.91 11.37 22.36
N ALA A 381 -12.95 10.49 22.61
CA ALA A 381 -11.77 10.29 21.76
C ALA A 381 -12.12 9.74 20.37
N ILE A 382 -13.08 8.82 20.30
CA ILE A 382 -13.56 8.22 19.04
C ILE A 382 -14.58 9.18 18.40
N ASP A 383 -14.26 9.71 17.23
CA ASP A 383 -15.06 10.70 16.50
C ASP A 383 -15.97 10.06 15.45
N THR A 384 -15.42 9.13 14.68
CA THR A 384 -16.11 8.45 13.58
C THR A 384 -15.63 7.01 13.46
N VAL A 385 -16.54 6.08 13.17
CA VAL A 385 -16.28 4.68 12.83
C VAL A 385 -16.79 4.41 11.42
N ILE A 386 -15.89 4.07 10.50
CA ILE A 386 -16.20 3.78 9.10
C ILE A 386 -16.00 2.29 8.85
N GLY A 387 -17.06 1.58 8.48
CA GLY A 387 -17.00 0.18 8.06
C GLY A 387 -16.60 0.09 6.60
N LEU A 388 -15.44 -0.52 6.32
CA LEU A 388 -14.97 -0.71 4.95
C LEU A 388 -15.52 -2.01 4.34
N PRO A 389 -15.62 -2.09 3.00
CA PRO A 389 -15.90 -3.35 2.31
C PRO A 389 -14.97 -4.50 2.72
N ALA A 390 -15.51 -5.71 2.70
CA ALA A 390 -14.70 -6.93 2.80
C ALA A 390 -13.71 -7.01 1.63
N ASN A 391 -12.65 -7.81 1.76
CA ASN A 391 -11.76 -8.16 0.64
C ASN A 391 -11.13 -6.96 -0.11
N ILE A 392 -10.87 -5.85 0.59
CA ILE A 392 -10.07 -4.72 0.06
C ILE A 392 -8.57 -4.96 0.27
N PHE A 393 -8.18 -5.62 1.37
CA PHE A 393 -6.78 -5.86 1.71
C PHE A 393 -6.27 -7.13 1.03
N PHE A 394 -5.04 -7.08 0.51
CA PHE A 394 -4.39 -8.21 -0.20
C PHE A 394 -4.30 -9.49 0.63
N ASN A 395 -4.06 -9.31 1.93
CA ASN A 395 -3.67 -10.40 2.82
C ASN A 395 -4.82 -10.89 3.72
N THR A 396 -6.03 -10.35 3.55
CA THR A 396 -7.20 -10.77 4.31
C THR A 396 -8.51 -10.40 3.62
N SER A 397 -9.47 -11.33 3.63
CA SER A 397 -10.82 -11.07 3.11
C SER A 397 -11.75 -10.45 4.14
N ILE A 398 -11.30 -10.24 5.39
CA ILE A 398 -12.16 -9.72 6.45
C ILE A 398 -12.53 -8.26 6.18
N PRO A 399 -13.76 -7.83 6.54
CA PRO A 399 -14.07 -6.42 6.67
C PRO A 399 -13.17 -5.75 7.72
N THR A 400 -12.75 -4.53 7.42
CA THR A 400 -11.97 -3.68 8.31
C THR A 400 -12.76 -2.42 8.65
N THR A 401 -12.27 -1.65 9.61
CA THR A 401 -12.84 -0.35 9.97
C THR A 401 -11.75 0.70 10.01
N VAL A 402 -12.06 1.90 9.55
CA VAL A 402 -11.26 3.10 9.83
C VAL A 402 -11.88 3.78 11.04
N ILE A 403 -11.10 3.97 12.10
CA ILE A 403 -11.51 4.71 13.29
C ILE A 403 -10.82 6.06 13.25
N ILE A 404 -11.61 7.13 13.34
CA ILE A 404 -11.12 8.50 13.42
C ILE A 404 -11.12 8.91 14.89
N LEU A 405 -9.97 9.35 15.39
CA LEU A 405 -9.84 9.87 16.75
C LEU A 405 -9.41 11.34 16.75
N LYS A 406 -9.92 12.07 17.73
CA LYS A 406 -9.57 13.47 18.01
C LYS A 406 -9.51 13.68 19.52
N LYS A 407 -8.76 14.68 19.96
CA LYS A 407 -8.68 15.09 21.37
C LYS A 407 -9.52 16.36 21.59
N ASN A 408 -9.82 16.65 22.86
CA ASN A 408 -10.50 17.89 23.29
C ASN A 408 -11.82 18.20 22.56
N ARG A 409 -12.57 17.17 22.15
CA ARG A 409 -13.89 17.35 21.54
C ARG A 409 -14.89 17.82 22.59
N THR A 410 -15.76 18.76 22.21
CA THR A 410 -16.86 19.23 23.07
C THR A 410 -17.98 18.21 23.15
N ASN A 411 -18.19 17.45 22.07
CA ASN A 411 -19.20 16.41 21.97
C ASN A 411 -18.56 15.01 22.11
N ARG A 412 -19.38 14.05 22.56
CA ARG A 412 -18.98 12.65 22.73
C ARG A 412 -19.82 11.70 21.90
N ASP A 413 -20.51 12.25 20.89
CA ASP A 413 -21.15 11.46 19.85
C ASP A 413 -20.11 10.70 19.02
N VAL A 414 -20.56 9.62 18.38
CA VAL A 414 -19.77 8.86 17.41
C VAL A 414 -20.57 8.79 16.12
N TYR A 415 -19.95 9.22 15.02
CA TYR A 415 -20.56 9.09 13.71
C TYR A 415 -20.23 7.73 13.11
N PHE A 416 -21.24 6.96 12.74
CA PHE A 416 -21.09 5.66 12.10
C PHE A 416 -21.34 5.80 10.60
N ILE A 417 -20.45 5.25 9.78
CA ILE A 417 -20.62 5.14 8.33
C ILE A 417 -20.43 3.68 7.94
N ASP A 418 -21.48 3.02 7.44
CA ASP A 418 -21.36 1.69 6.85
C ASP A 418 -21.10 1.80 5.34
N ALA A 419 -19.81 1.81 4.98
CA ALA A 419 -19.37 1.79 3.59
C ALA A 419 -19.15 0.36 3.07
N SER A 420 -19.64 -0.69 3.74
CA SER A 420 -19.36 -2.07 3.36
C SER A 420 -19.81 -2.46 1.95
N LYS A 421 -20.79 -1.74 1.39
CA LYS A 421 -21.29 -1.88 0.01
C LYS A 421 -20.62 -0.95 -1.02
N GLU A 422 -19.71 -0.09 -0.61
CA GLU A 422 -19.07 0.92 -1.48
C GLU A 422 -17.85 0.36 -2.23
N PHE A 423 -18.08 -0.62 -3.08
CA PHE A 423 -17.04 -1.26 -3.89
C PHE A 423 -17.57 -1.79 -5.22
N ASP A 424 -16.69 -1.83 -6.22
CA ASP A 424 -16.87 -2.63 -7.42
C ASP A 424 -16.21 -4.00 -7.21
N LYS A 425 -16.92 -5.06 -7.57
CA LYS A 425 -16.40 -6.42 -7.44
C LYS A 425 -15.31 -6.67 -8.49
N GLY A 426 -14.06 -6.70 -8.05
CA GLY A 426 -12.93 -7.14 -8.87
C GLY A 426 -12.77 -8.66 -8.85
N LYS A 427 -11.76 -9.14 -9.59
CA LYS A 427 -11.48 -10.59 -9.73
C LYS A 427 -11.01 -11.22 -8.42
N ASN A 428 -10.00 -10.61 -7.79
CA ASN A 428 -9.40 -11.10 -6.56
C ASN A 428 -9.73 -10.22 -5.34
N GLN A 429 -10.08 -8.95 -5.57
CA GLN A 429 -10.34 -7.94 -4.54
C GLN A 429 -11.50 -7.04 -4.91
N ASN A 430 -12.09 -6.45 -3.88
CA ASN A 430 -13.06 -5.39 -4.02
C ASN A 430 -12.33 -4.06 -4.23
N ILE A 431 -12.79 -3.28 -5.21
CA ILE A 431 -12.17 -2.03 -5.63
C ILE A 431 -13.03 -0.87 -5.14
N MET A 432 -12.46 -0.02 -4.30
CA MET A 432 -13.13 1.22 -3.90
C MET A 432 -12.73 2.34 -4.86
N THR A 433 -13.71 2.90 -5.57
CA THR A 433 -13.48 3.95 -6.57
C THR A 433 -13.42 5.33 -5.92
N ASP A 434 -12.99 6.33 -6.68
CA ASP A 434 -13.01 7.73 -6.23
C ASP A 434 -14.42 8.22 -5.88
N ALA A 435 -15.46 7.73 -6.57
CA ALA A 435 -16.84 8.06 -6.26
C ALA A 435 -17.29 7.49 -4.90
N HIS A 436 -16.87 6.26 -4.59
CA HIS A 436 -17.11 5.63 -3.29
C HIS A 436 -16.43 6.42 -2.17
N ILE A 437 -15.17 6.82 -2.36
CA ILE A 437 -14.41 7.61 -1.38
C ILE A 437 -15.07 8.97 -1.16
N GLU A 438 -15.44 9.67 -2.22
CA GLU A 438 -16.07 10.98 -2.13
C GLU A 438 -17.42 10.92 -1.39
N LYS A 439 -18.20 9.86 -1.59
CA LYS A 439 -19.44 9.61 -0.82
C LYS A 439 -19.15 9.51 0.68
N ILE A 440 -18.14 8.72 1.07
CA ILE A 440 -17.73 8.55 2.47
C ILE A 440 -17.23 9.88 3.06
N LEU A 441 -16.41 10.62 2.31
CA LEU A 441 -15.89 11.91 2.74
C LEU A 441 -16.99 12.95 2.93
N ASN A 442 -18.00 12.96 2.06
CA ASN A 442 -19.12 13.89 2.18
C ASN A 442 -20.00 13.59 3.39
N ALA A 443 -20.27 12.31 3.67
CA ALA A 443 -20.92 11.91 4.91
C ALA A 443 -20.09 12.32 6.14
N TYR A 444 -18.78 12.04 6.15
CA TYR A 444 -17.89 12.44 7.25
C TYR A 444 -17.90 13.95 7.51
N LYS A 445 -17.92 14.77 6.44
CA LYS A 445 -17.97 16.24 6.55
C LYS A 445 -19.31 16.74 7.09
N SER A 446 -20.43 16.16 6.65
CA SER A 446 -21.77 16.62 7.05
C SER A 446 -22.17 16.15 8.45
N ARG A 447 -21.75 14.93 8.84
CA ARG A 447 -22.21 14.23 10.06
C ARG A 447 -23.74 14.13 10.16
N GLU A 448 -24.41 14.07 9.01
CA GLU A 448 -25.86 13.92 8.93
C GLU A 448 -26.23 12.44 8.85
N ASP A 449 -27.41 12.10 9.39
CA ASP A 449 -27.97 10.77 9.23
C ASP A 449 -28.32 10.52 7.76
N MET A 450 -27.92 9.37 7.24
CA MET A 450 -28.13 8.96 5.86
C MET A 450 -28.74 7.57 5.85
N ASP A 451 -29.92 7.44 5.22
CA ASP A 451 -30.67 6.19 5.18
C ASP A 451 -29.78 5.01 4.78
N LYS A 452 -29.73 3.99 5.65
CA LYS A 452 -28.93 2.75 5.49
C LYS A 452 -27.43 2.96 5.24
N PHE A 453 -26.88 4.13 5.56
CA PHE A 453 -25.48 4.45 5.27
C PHE A 453 -24.76 5.09 6.45
N ALA A 454 -25.37 6.04 7.14
CA ALA A 454 -24.71 6.75 8.22
C ALA A 454 -25.67 7.18 9.34
N HIS A 455 -25.15 7.21 10.57
CA HIS A 455 -25.91 7.58 11.77
C HIS A 455 -25.03 8.30 12.79
N LEU A 456 -25.50 9.43 13.32
CA LEU A 456 -24.83 10.17 14.39
C LEU A 456 -25.34 9.71 15.76
N ALA A 457 -24.67 8.72 16.35
CA ALA A 457 -25.06 8.18 17.63
C ALA A 457 -24.73 9.13 18.78
N SER A 458 -25.73 9.43 19.61
CA SER A 458 -25.53 10.19 20.85
C SER A 458 -24.68 9.41 21.86
N PHE A 459 -24.07 10.10 22.82
CA PHE A 459 -23.33 9.41 23.88
C PHE A 459 -24.25 8.50 24.71
N GLU A 460 -25.50 8.92 24.93
CA GLU A 460 -26.52 8.15 25.63
C GLU A 460 -26.84 6.83 24.91
N GLU A 461 -27.00 6.88 23.58
CA GLU A 461 -27.22 5.68 22.75
C GLU A 461 -26.02 4.71 22.81
N ILE A 462 -24.80 5.24 22.87
CA ILE A 462 -23.59 4.43 23.03
C ILE A 462 -23.56 3.74 24.40
N VAL A 463 -24.00 4.45 25.45
CA VAL A 463 -24.12 3.88 26.80
C VAL A 463 -25.20 2.80 26.85
N GLU A 464 -26.36 3.01 26.22
CA GLU A 464 -27.45 2.02 26.11
C GLU A 464 -27.01 0.75 25.38
N ASN A 465 -26.06 0.88 24.44
CA ASN A 465 -25.43 -0.23 23.74
C ASN A 465 -24.21 -0.83 24.47
N ASP A 466 -24.03 -0.57 25.77
CA ASP A 466 -22.91 -1.07 26.58
C ASP A 466 -21.52 -0.74 25.98
N TYR A 467 -21.38 0.46 25.39
CA TYR A 467 -20.16 0.89 24.69
C TYR A 467 -19.74 -0.04 23.54
N ASN A 468 -20.68 -0.81 22.98
CA ASN A 468 -20.45 -1.67 21.83
C ASN A 468 -20.59 -0.84 20.55
N LEU A 469 -19.52 -0.73 19.76
CA LEU A 469 -19.47 0.05 18.52
C LEU A 469 -19.70 -0.82 17.27
N ASN A 470 -20.30 -2.00 17.41
CA ASN A 470 -20.63 -2.83 16.25
C ASN A 470 -21.59 -2.08 15.31
N ILE A 471 -21.13 -1.80 14.09
CA ILE A 471 -21.79 -0.88 13.14
C ILE A 471 -23.28 -1.20 12.91
N PRO A 472 -23.70 -2.48 12.75
CA PRO A 472 -25.12 -2.82 12.57
C PRO A 472 -26.05 -2.48 13.75
N ARG A 473 -25.52 -2.04 14.90
CA ARG A 473 -26.34 -1.53 16.02
C ARG A 473 -26.80 -0.09 15.80
N TYR A 474 -26.14 0.65 14.91
CA TYR A 474 -26.32 2.07 14.69
C TYR A 474 -26.79 2.37 13.26
N VAL A 475 -26.33 1.60 12.29
CA VAL A 475 -26.74 1.72 10.89
C VAL A 475 -27.48 0.46 10.48
N ASP A 476 -28.80 0.56 10.31
CA ASP A 476 -29.62 -0.53 9.80
C ASP A 476 -29.50 -0.59 8.28
N THR A 477 -28.72 -1.55 7.79
CA THR A 477 -28.54 -1.79 6.35
C THR A 477 -29.47 -2.89 5.81
N PHE A 478 -30.44 -3.36 6.60
CA PHE A 478 -31.36 -4.40 6.18
C PHE A 478 -32.22 -3.91 5.01
N GLU A 479 -32.26 -4.72 3.95
CA GLU A 479 -33.21 -4.58 2.85
C GLU A 479 -34.14 -5.78 2.97
N GLU A 480 -35.46 -5.52 3.13
CA GLU A 480 -36.45 -6.58 2.97
C GLU A 480 -36.31 -7.13 1.55
N GLU A 481 -35.92 -8.40 1.42
CA GLU A 481 -35.90 -9.06 0.11
C GLU A 481 -37.30 -8.95 -0.51
N GLU A 482 -37.37 -8.50 -1.76
CA GLU A 482 -38.62 -8.49 -2.53
C GLU A 482 -39.10 -9.94 -2.65
N VAL A 483 -40.04 -10.33 -1.81
CA VAL A 483 -40.63 -11.68 -1.84
C VAL A 483 -41.49 -11.76 -3.08
N GLU A 484 -41.00 -12.44 -4.12
CA GLU A 484 -41.82 -12.72 -5.31
C GLU A 484 -43.13 -13.39 -4.87
N PRO A 485 -44.30 -12.90 -5.31
CA PRO A 485 -45.57 -13.52 -4.99
C PRO A 485 -45.55 -15.01 -5.35
N LEU A 486 -46.02 -15.87 -4.46
CA LEU A 486 -46.07 -17.33 -4.72
C LEU A 486 -46.79 -17.67 -6.03
N THR A 487 -47.74 -16.83 -6.46
CA THR A 487 -48.44 -16.95 -7.74
C THR A 487 -47.51 -16.77 -8.95
N GLU A 488 -46.53 -15.86 -8.88
CA GLU A 488 -45.55 -15.62 -9.94
C GLU A 488 -44.53 -16.75 -9.99
N ILE A 489 -44.08 -17.24 -8.83
CA ILE A 489 -43.21 -18.41 -8.73
C ILE A 489 -43.88 -19.63 -9.37
N VAL A 490 -45.16 -19.88 -9.07
CA VAL A 490 -45.93 -20.98 -9.70
C VAL A 490 -46.09 -20.76 -11.21
N ALA A 491 -46.30 -19.52 -11.67
CA ALA A 491 -46.36 -19.22 -13.10
C ALA A 491 -45.03 -19.52 -13.80
N LYS A 492 -43.90 -19.13 -13.20
CA LYS A 492 -42.55 -19.45 -13.70
C LYS A 492 -42.32 -20.96 -13.74
N ILE A 493 -42.67 -21.69 -12.68
CA ILE A 493 -42.55 -23.16 -12.63
C ILE A 493 -43.36 -23.80 -13.76
N ASN A 494 -44.62 -23.38 -13.95
CA ASN A 494 -45.47 -23.92 -15.01
C ASN A 494 -44.92 -23.59 -16.40
N GLN A 495 -44.38 -22.38 -16.60
CA GLN A 495 -43.73 -21.99 -17.85
C GLN A 495 -42.46 -22.81 -18.13
N THR A 496 -41.63 -23.04 -17.11
CA THR A 496 -40.44 -23.89 -17.21
C THR A 496 -40.84 -25.33 -17.55
N ASN A 497 -41.86 -25.88 -16.90
CA ASN A 497 -42.37 -27.22 -17.19
C ASN A 497 -42.90 -27.32 -18.63
N ALA A 498 -43.69 -26.35 -19.10
CA ALA A 498 -44.17 -26.32 -20.48
C ALA A 498 -43.01 -26.22 -21.49
N THR A 499 -41.94 -25.49 -21.14
CA THR A 499 -40.73 -25.40 -21.96
C THR A 499 -39.99 -26.73 -22.00
N ILE A 500 -39.85 -27.41 -20.85
CA ILE A 500 -39.24 -28.75 -20.75
C ILE A 500 -40.03 -29.74 -21.61
N GLU A 501 -41.37 -29.75 -21.50
CA GLU A 501 -42.23 -30.62 -22.30
C GLU A 501 -42.05 -30.36 -23.81
N SER A 502 -42.07 -29.08 -24.22
CA SER A 502 -41.87 -28.71 -25.63
C SER A 502 -40.49 -29.10 -26.16
N GLN A 503 -39.43 -28.87 -25.39
CA GLN A 503 -38.06 -29.23 -25.77
C GLN A 503 -37.87 -30.75 -25.81
N THR A 504 -38.46 -31.48 -24.86
CA THR A 504 -38.43 -32.95 -24.84
C THR A 504 -39.16 -33.51 -26.05
N ALA A 505 -40.32 -32.97 -26.41
CA ALA A 505 -41.05 -33.36 -27.62
C ALA A 505 -40.23 -33.10 -28.88
N SER A 506 -39.57 -31.93 -28.97
CA SER A 506 -38.69 -31.61 -30.10
C SER A 506 -37.49 -32.57 -30.19
N LEU A 507 -36.88 -32.92 -29.06
CA LEU A 507 -35.77 -33.88 -29.01
C LEU A 507 -36.23 -35.26 -29.49
N LEU A 508 -37.41 -35.71 -29.04
CA LEU A 508 -37.98 -36.99 -29.47
C LEU A 508 -38.31 -37.03 -30.96
N ASP A 509 -38.77 -35.91 -31.54
CA ASP A 509 -38.98 -35.79 -32.99
C ASP A 509 -37.65 -35.91 -33.75
N MET A 510 -36.62 -35.16 -33.33
CA MET A 510 -35.28 -35.25 -33.91
C MET A 510 -34.70 -36.67 -33.84
N LEU A 511 -34.87 -37.35 -32.70
CA LEU A 511 -34.46 -38.76 -32.55
C LEU A 511 -35.25 -39.69 -33.47
N GLY A 512 -36.53 -39.42 -33.70
CA GLY A 512 -37.39 -40.19 -34.62
C GLY A 512 -37.02 -40.05 -36.10
N GLN A 513 -36.26 -39.02 -36.47
CA GLN A 513 -35.77 -38.81 -37.84
C GLN A 513 -34.46 -39.57 -38.14
N LEU A 514 -33.79 -40.11 -37.11
CA LEU A 514 -32.58 -40.89 -37.28
C LEU A 514 -32.91 -42.28 -37.85
N HIS A 515 -32.00 -42.80 -38.67
CA HIS A 515 -32.06 -44.15 -39.23
C HIS A 515 -30.68 -44.80 -39.20
N GLY A 516 -30.63 -46.11 -38.95
CA GLY A 516 -29.39 -46.87 -38.98
C GLY A 516 -28.84 -47.01 -40.40
N THR A 517 -27.51 -47.06 -40.54
CA THR A 517 -26.87 -47.29 -41.84
C THR A 517 -26.93 -48.76 -42.27
N THR A 518 -27.22 -49.65 -41.33
CA THR A 518 -27.47 -51.08 -41.54
C THR A 518 -28.81 -51.51 -40.91
N PRO A 519 -29.40 -52.63 -41.34
CA PRO A 519 -30.66 -53.13 -40.75
C PRO A 519 -30.58 -53.43 -39.25
N GLU A 520 -29.41 -53.84 -38.76
CA GLU A 520 -29.17 -54.16 -37.35
C GLU A 520 -29.11 -52.89 -36.49
N GLU A 521 -28.36 -51.88 -36.95
CA GLU A 521 -28.29 -50.55 -36.31
C GLU A 521 -29.65 -49.83 -36.31
N ASP A 522 -30.44 -49.98 -37.38
CA ASP A 522 -31.76 -49.36 -37.47
C ASP A 522 -32.77 -49.99 -36.49
N ALA A 523 -32.66 -51.31 -36.27
CA ALA A 523 -33.46 -52.01 -35.27
C ALA A 523 -33.04 -51.63 -33.83
N GLU A 524 -31.74 -51.52 -33.56
CA GLU A 524 -31.21 -51.09 -32.26
C GLU A 524 -31.61 -49.63 -31.94
N LEU A 525 -31.46 -48.73 -32.91
CA LEU A 525 -31.85 -47.33 -32.77
C LEU A 525 -33.34 -47.18 -32.49
N LYS A 526 -34.21 -47.95 -33.17
CA LYS A 526 -35.65 -47.95 -32.88
C LYS A 526 -35.95 -48.43 -31.46
N ALA A 527 -35.30 -49.50 -31.00
CA ALA A 527 -35.46 -49.97 -29.63
C ALA A 527 -34.98 -48.95 -28.59
N PHE A 528 -33.86 -48.25 -28.87
CA PHE A 528 -33.37 -47.16 -28.03
C PHE A 528 -34.37 -46.00 -27.95
N VAL A 529 -34.89 -45.53 -29.09
CA VAL A 529 -35.86 -44.42 -29.13
C VAL A 529 -37.17 -44.79 -28.43
N GLU A 530 -37.63 -46.04 -28.53
CA GLU A 530 -38.79 -46.51 -27.76
C GLU A 530 -38.53 -46.54 -26.25
N ALA A 531 -37.37 -47.05 -25.82
CA ALA A 531 -37.01 -47.07 -24.40
C ALA A 531 -36.79 -45.66 -23.82
N PHE A 532 -36.31 -44.72 -24.62
CA PHE A 532 -36.03 -43.34 -24.22
C PHE A 532 -37.30 -42.48 -24.04
N LYS A 533 -38.40 -42.85 -24.70
CA LYS A 533 -39.69 -42.15 -24.56
C LYS A 533 -40.35 -42.30 -23.19
N GLY A 534 -39.89 -43.26 -22.38
CA GLY A 534 -40.42 -43.55 -21.05
C GLY A 534 -41.57 -44.54 -21.08
#